data_AF-A0A963BC08-F1
#
_entry.id   AF-A0A963BC08-F1
#
_cell.length_a   1.000
_cell.length_b   1.000
_cell.length_c   1.000
_cell.angle_alpha   90.00
_cell.angle_beta   90.00
_cell.angle_gamma   90.00
#
_symmetry.space_group_name_H-M   'P 1'
#
loop_
_entity.id
_entity.type
_entity.pdbx_description
1 polymer ?
#
loop_
_entity_poly.entity_id
_entity_poly.type
_entity_poly.pdbx_seq_one_letter_code
_entity_poly.pdbx_strand_id
1 'polypeptide(L)'
;AGIQGVQVRYQDGSESNVAALILRPQVVVDQPAVTSGELPIDFDPVVSRSQRVTVYLNEHNPPANRAPFAHSFEAPEANGIDDPTVATTNRILFAMAGVEPGDYLVRVQVGGAESLLGVDAGGSYNQPLVSVP
;
A
#
# COMPACT_ATOMS: atom_id res chain seq x y z
N ALA A 1 -12.90 -29.15 51.22
CA ALA A 1 -13.62 -28.74 50.00
C ALA A 1 -13.95 -27.26 50.13
N GLY A 2 -13.60 -26.33 49.25
CA GLY A 2 -12.88 -26.34 47.98
C GLY A 2 -12.62 -24.88 47.53
N ILE A 3 -11.50 -24.70 46.81
CA ILE A 3 -11.11 -23.66 45.83
C ILE A 3 -11.31 -22.14 46.06
N GLN A 4 -10.17 -21.45 45.94
CA GLN A 4 -9.96 -20.01 45.74
C GLN A 4 -10.61 -19.44 44.46
N GLY A 5 -10.84 -18.11 44.45
CA GLY A 5 -11.15 -17.35 43.24
C GLY A 5 -10.95 -15.84 43.38
N VAL A 6 -9.68 -15.42 43.28
CA VAL A 6 -9.14 -14.18 42.64
C VAL A 6 -9.90 -12.85 42.85
N GLN A 7 -9.26 -11.93 43.58
CA GLN A 7 -9.46 -10.50 43.39
C GLN A 7 -8.94 -10.11 41.99
N VAL A 8 -9.84 -9.71 41.09
CA VAL A 8 -9.42 -9.09 39.83
C VAL A 8 -8.99 -7.67 40.15
N ARG A 9 -7.68 -7.50 40.34
CA ARG A 9 -7.02 -6.21 40.17
C ARG A 9 -7.12 -5.88 38.68
N TYR A 10 -8.00 -4.96 38.31
CA TYR A 10 -7.86 -4.30 37.02
C TYR A 10 -6.58 -3.48 37.12
N GLN A 11 -5.51 -4.03 36.53
CA GLN A 11 -4.27 -3.30 36.34
C GLN A 11 -4.59 -2.07 35.49
N ASP A 12 -4.11 -0.94 35.98
CA ASP A 12 -3.84 0.31 35.29
C ASP A 12 -2.96 0.07 34.06
N GLY A 13 -3.56 -0.52 33.02
CA GLY A 13 -3.00 -0.51 31.69
C GLY A 13 -3.34 0.83 31.04
N SER A 14 -2.60 1.88 31.38
CA SER A 14 -2.48 3.00 30.44
C SER A 14 -1.90 2.43 29.15
N GLU A 15 -2.73 2.22 28.13
CA GLU A 15 -2.21 2.09 26.79
C GLU A 15 -1.53 3.41 26.46
N SER A 16 -0.20 3.45 26.61
CA SER A 16 0.61 4.40 25.89
C SER A 16 0.38 4.10 24.42
N ASN A 17 -0.52 4.85 23.77
CA ASN A 17 -0.29 5.11 22.37
C ASN A 17 1.01 5.92 22.32
N VAL A 18 2.15 5.24 22.12
CA VAL A 18 3.23 5.94 21.43
C VAL A 18 2.58 6.30 20.10
N ALA A 19 2.17 7.55 19.95
CA ALA A 19 1.62 8.05 18.71
C ALA A 19 2.73 7.84 17.69
N ALA A 20 2.69 6.71 16.98
CA ALA A 20 3.50 6.53 15.81
C ALA A 20 3.06 7.69 14.91
N LEU A 21 3.97 8.62 14.67
CA LEU A 21 3.81 9.54 13.56
C LEU A 21 3.89 8.67 12.31
N ILE A 22 2.77 8.02 11.98
CA ILE A 22 2.63 7.27 10.75
C ILE A 22 2.62 8.34 9.67
N LEU A 23 3.79 8.57 9.07
CA LEU A 23 3.85 9.27 7.80
C LEU A 23 2.98 8.48 6.84
N ARG A 24 1.86 9.08 6.43
CA ARG A 24 0.93 8.47 5.48
C ARG A 24 1.57 8.65 4.09
N PRO A 25 2.03 7.57 3.43
CA PRO A 25 2.57 7.70 2.10
C PRO A 25 1.49 8.25 1.17
N GLN A 26 1.80 9.31 0.45
CA GLN A 26 1.01 9.76 -0.68
C GLN A 26 1.55 9.09 -1.95
N VAL A 27 0.64 8.58 -2.77
CA VAL A 27 0.92 7.98 -4.07
C VAL A 27 0.54 9.01 -5.11
N VAL A 28 1.51 9.46 -5.89
CA VAL A 28 1.23 10.18 -7.13
C VAL A 28 1.45 9.18 -8.27
N VAL A 29 0.37 8.84 -8.97
CA VAL A 29 0.43 8.04 -10.20
C VAL A 29 0.39 9.03 -11.35
N ASP A 30 1.56 9.45 -11.83
CA ASP A 30 1.68 10.44 -12.91
C ASP A 30 1.32 9.89 -14.30
N GLN A 31 1.14 8.56 -14.44
CA GLN A 31 0.80 7.92 -15.70
C GLN A 31 -0.43 7.01 -15.56
N PRO A 32 -1.56 7.34 -16.22
CA PRO A 32 -2.77 6.54 -16.14
C PRO A 32 -2.67 5.20 -16.88
N ALA A 33 -1.56 4.93 -17.59
CA ALA A 33 -1.38 3.72 -18.37
C ALA A 33 -0.03 3.05 -18.07
N VAL A 34 -0.09 1.77 -17.74
CA VAL A 34 1.07 0.89 -17.60
C VAL A 34 1.59 0.57 -19.01
N THR A 35 2.82 0.96 -19.30
CA THR A 35 3.34 0.91 -20.70
C THR A 35 4.33 -0.22 -20.98
N SER A 36 4.68 -1.06 -20.00
CA SER A 36 5.73 -2.08 -20.18
C SER A 36 5.64 -3.27 -19.22
N GLY A 37 4.49 -3.49 -18.58
CA GLY A 37 4.42 -4.43 -17.44
C GLY A 37 5.16 -3.89 -16.21
N GLU A 38 5.51 -2.61 -16.18
CA GLU A 38 6.04 -1.91 -15.02
C GLU A 38 5.08 -0.81 -14.59
N LEU A 39 4.91 -0.65 -13.28
CA LEU A 39 4.15 0.43 -12.68
C LEU A 39 5.10 1.38 -11.95
N PRO A 40 5.33 2.59 -12.49
CA PRO A 40 6.02 3.63 -11.75
C PRO A 40 5.11 4.20 -10.66
N ILE A 41 5.63 4.31 -9.45
CA ILE A 41 4.97 5.01 -8.35
C ILE A 41 5.92 6.05 -7.77
N ASP A 42 5.44 7.28 -7.69
CA ASP A 42 6.10 8.37 -6.99
C ASP A 42 5.58 8.47 -5.54
N PHE A 43 6.52 8.66 -4.61
CA PHE A 43 6.30 8.66 -3.17
C PHE A 43 6.64 10.02 -2.57
N ASP A 44 5.68 10.55 -1.81
CA ASP A 44 5.89 11.69 -0.91
C ASP A 44 5.32 11.34 0.48
N PRO A 45 6.14 11.29 1.55
CA PRO A 45 7.59 11.51 1.58
C PRO A 45 8.39 10.40 0.88
N VAL A 46 9.66 10.70 0.58
CA VAL A 46 10.61 9.73 0.01
C VAL A 46 10.76 8.49 0.89
N VAL A 47 11.00 7.35 0.25
CA VAL A 47 11.17 6.05 0.92
C VAL A 47 12.64 5.68 1.00
N SER A 48 13.05 5.13 2.13
CA SER A 48 14.42 4.64 2.33
C SER A 48 14.65 3.29 1.64
N ARG A 49 15.90 2.99 1.31
CA ARG A 49 16.34 1.71 0.75
C ARG A 49 15.84 0.48 1.50
N SER A 50 15.73 0.55 2.82
CA SER A 50 15.45 -0.59 3.69
C SER A 50 13.98 -0.70 4.12
N GLN A 51 13.14 0.28 3.78
CA GLN A 51 11.71 0.20 4.05
C GLN A 51 11.06 -0.85 3.17
N ARG A 52 10.20 -1.69 3.76
CA ARG A 52 9.34 -2.60 3.01
C ARG A 52 8.26 -1.78 2.30
N VAL A 53 8.16 -1.97 1.00
CA VAL A 53 7.12 -1.35 0.18
C VAL A 53 6.38 -2.43 -0.60
N THR A 54 5.05 -2.40 -0.53
CA THR A 54 4.16 -3.27 -1.31
C THR A 54 3.13 -2.41 -2.02
N VAL A 55 2.94 -2.63 -3.32
CA VAL A 55 1.80 -2.07 -4.06
C VAL A 55 0.69 -3.11 -4.13
N TYR A 56 -0.55 -2.64 -4.01
CA TYR A 56 -1.78 -3.42 -4.19
C TYR A 56 -2.57 -2.83 -5.35
N LEU A 57 -3.08 -3.71 -6.20
CA LEU A 57 -4.01 -3.39 -7.28
C LEU A 57 -5.32 -4.09 -7.00
N ASN A 58 -6.42 -3.33 -7.03
CA ASN A 58 -7.76 -3.89 -6.92
C ASN A 58 -8.56 -3.46 -8.14
N GLU A 59 -9.12 -4.42 -8.87
CA GLU A 59 -9.87 -4.12 -10.08
C GLU A 59 -11.06 -3.19 -9.78
N HIS A 60 -11.14 -2.12 -10.56
CA HIS A 60 -12.17 -1.12 -10.51
C HIS A 60 -13.29 -1.48 -11.50
N ASN A 61 -14.53 -1.51 -11.02
CA ASN A 61 -15.71 -1.88 -11.81
C ASN A 61 -15.58 -3.22 -12.55
N PRO A 62 -15.28 -4.32 -11.83
CA PRO A 62 -15.16 -5.64 -12.44
C PRO A 62 -16.47 -6.07 -13.11
N PRO A 63 -16.42 -6.91 -14.16
CA PRO A 63 -17.60 -7.56 -14.71
C PRO A 63 -18.36 -8.36 -13.65
N ALA A 64 -19.69 -8.22 -13.59
CA ALA A 64 -20.54 -8.86 -12.58
C ALA A 64 -20.59 -10.41 -12.66
N ASN A 65 -20.02 -11.00 -13.71
CA ASN A 65 -20.01 -12.45 -13.94
C ASN A 65 -18.78 -13.16 -13.36
N ARG A 66 -17.85 -12.43 -12.75
CA ARG A 66 -16.67 -13.01 -12.08
C ARG A 66 -16.28 -12.23 -10.84
N ALA A 67 -15.42 -12.83 -10.02
CA ALA A 67 -14.78 -12.10 -8.93
C ALA A 67 -13.84 -11.02 -9.48
N PRO A 68 -13.68 -9.88 -8.77
CA PRO A 68 -12.66 -8.88 -9.09
C PRO A 68 -11.26 -9.47 -8.98
N PHE A 69 -10.36 -9.01 -9.85
CA PHE A 69 -8.94 -9.27 -9.70
C PHE A 69 -8.32 -8.41 -8.59
N ALA A 70 -7.35 -9.00 -7.91
CA ALA A 70 -6.55 -8.32 -6.90
C ALA A 70 -5.12 -8.84 -6.96
N HIS A 71 -4.15 -7.92 -7.01
CA HIS A 71 -2.73 -8.24 -7.10
C HIS A 71 -1.93 -7.48 -6.04
N SER A 72 -0.78 -8.05 -5.68
CA SER A 72 0.18 -7.40 -4.80
C SER A 72 1.59 -7.62 -5.33
N PHE A 73 2.41 -6.58 -5.35
CA PHE A 73 3.81 -6.64 -5.77
C PHE A 73 4.69 -6.01 -4.71
N GLU A 74 5.73 -6.74 -4.30
CA GLU A 74 6.79 -6.19 -3.47
C GLU A 74 7.68 -5.28 -4.32
N ALA A 75 8.22 -4.23 -3.71
CA ALA A 75 9.23 -3.42 -4.36
C ALA A 75 10.48 -4.26 -4.69
N PRO A 76 11.22 -3.89 -5.75
CA PRO A 76 12.52 -4.51 -6.03
C PRO A 76 13.48 -4.38 -4.85
N GLU A 77 14.54 -5.19 -4.87
CA GLU A 77 15.60 -5.10 -3.87
C GLU A 77 16.06 -3.65 -3.69
N ALA A 78 16.30 -3.26 -2.44
CA ALA A 78 16.77 -1.92 -2.09
C ALA A 78 15.85 -0.78 -2.60
N ASN A 79 14.57 -1.06 -2.88
CA ASN A 79 13.61 -0.15 -3.51
C ASN A 79 14.11 0.39 -4.87
N GLY A 80 14.90 -0.41 -5.60
CA GLY A 80 15.44 -0.05 -6.93
C GLY A 80 16.61 0.92 -6.87
N ILE A 81 17.22 1.11 -5.69
CA ILE A 81 18.38 2.00 -5.53
C ILE A 81 19.67 1.20 -5.75
N ASP A 82 20.26 1.33 -6.93
CA ASP A 82 21.49 0.62 -7.32
C ASP A 82 22.77 1.18 -6.68
N ASP A 83 22.86 2.51 -6.49
CA ASP A 83 24.05 3.15 -5.91
C ASP A 83 24.04 3.00 -4.38
N PRO A 84 24.94 2.20 -3.77
CA PRO A 84 24.94 1.93 -2.33
C PRO A 84 25.09 3.18 -1.45
N THR A 85 25.54 4.31 -2.00
CA THR A 85 25.67 5.58 -1.28
C THR A 85 24.36 6.37 -1.18
N VAL A 86 23.35 6.04 -2.00
CA VAL A 86 22.03 6.69 -1.99
C VAL A 86 21.12 5.99 -0.97
N ALA A 87 20.56 6.75 -0.02
CA ALA A 87 19.77 6.18 1.08
C ALA A 87 18.25 6.12 0.82
N THR A 88 17.74 6.96 -0.09
CA THR A 88 16.30 7.17 -0.31
C THR A 88 15.98 7.35 -1.79
N THR A 89 14.76 7.00 -2.18
CA THR A 89 14.19 7.30 -3.50
C THR A 89 12.80 7.91 -3.34
N ASN A 90 12.41 8.76 -4.29
CA ASN A 90 11.03 9.23 -4.44
C ASN A 90 10.25 8.42 -5.48
N ARG A 91 10.86 7.44 -6.15
CA ARG A 91 10.24 6.66 -7.21
C ARG A 91 10.66 5.20 -7.16
N ILE A 92 9.71 4.29 -7.33
CA ILE A 92 9.96 2.85 -7.48
C ILE A 92 9.25 2.35 -8.75
N LEU A 93 9.93 1.49 -9.50
CA LEU A 93 9.36 0.73 -10.61
C LEU A 93 8.97 -0.67 -10.12
N PHE A 94 7.69 -1.01 -10.16
CA PHE A 94 7.19 -2.32 -9.78
C PHE A 94 6.98 -3.19 -11.02
N ALA A 95 7.57 -4.39 -11.03
CA ALA A 95 7.30 -5.37 -12.07
C ALA A 95 5.92 -6.02 -11.86
N MET A 96 5.04 -5.86 -12.84
CA MET A 96 3.65 -6.32 -12.82
C MET A 96 3.46 -7.52 -13.74
N ALA A 97 3.99 -8.67 -13.33
CA ALA A 97 3.80 -9.91 -14.06
C ALA A 97 2.41 -10.49 -13.81
N GLY A 98 1.70 -10.87 -14.89
CA GLY A 98 0.44 -11.61 -14.81
C GLY A 98 -0.76 -10.79 -14.33
N VAL A 99 -0.77 -9.48 -14.57
CA VAL A 99 -1.96 -8.63 -14.34
C VAL A 99 -2.84 -8.65 -15.57
N GLU A 100 -4.11 -9.00 -15.39
CA GLU A 100 -5.10 -8.98 -16.47
C GLU A 100 -5.46 -7.54 -16.89
N PRO A 101 -5.80 -7.31 -18.18
CA PRO A 101 -6.29 -6.02 -18.64
C PRO A 101 -7.49 -5.52 -17.85
N GLY A 102 -7.51 -4.23 -17.53
CA GLY A 102 -8.56 -3.61 -16.74
C GLY A 102 -8.10 -2.33 -16.05
N ASP A 103 -9.04 -1.66 -15.38
CA ASP A 103 -8.76 -0.51 -14.53
C ASP A 103 -8.57 -0.98 -13.09
N TYR A 104 -7.57 -0.44 -12.39
CA TYR A 104 -7.22 -0.85 -11.04
C TYR A 104 -7.05 0.37 -10.12
N LEU A 105 -7.63 0.29 -8.93
CA LEU A 105 -7.31 1.16 -7.81
C LEU A 105 -5.94 0.76 -7.25
N VAL A 106 -5.09 1.76 -7.04
CA VAL A 106 -3.71 1.56 -6.58
C VAL A 106 -3.59 1.98 -5.12
N ARG A 107 -3.00 1.11 -4.29
CA ARG A 107 -2.58 1.44 -2.93
C ARG A 107 -1.16 1.02 -2.71
N VAL A 108 -0.44 1.73 -1.85
CA VAL A 108 0.87 1.29 -1.37
C VAL A 108 0.85 1.14 0.14
N GLN A 109 1.67 0.23 0.62
CA GLN A 109 2.03 0.14 2.02
C GLN A 109 3.53 0.33 2.16
N VAL A 110 3.94 1.31 2.98
CA VAL A 110 5.34 1.62 3.28
C VAL A 110 5.58 1.42 4.77
N GLY A 111 6.41 0.44 5.15
CA GLY A 111 6.73 0.18 6.55
C GLY A 111 5.50 -0.09 7.44
N GLY A 112 4.42 -0.62 6.87
CA GLY A 112 3.14 -0.87 7.55
C GLY A 112 2.11 0.25 7.43
N ALA A 113 2.49 1.44 6.95
CA ALA A 113 1.59 2.56 6.70
C ALA A 113 0.98 2.47 5.29
N GLU A 114 -0.35 2.57 5.17
CA GLU A 114 -1.02 2.51 3.87
C GLU A 114 -1.35 3.90 3.31
N SER A 115 -1.33 4.03 1.98
CA SER A 115 -1.84 5.19 1.27
C SER A 115 -3.37 5.23 1.26
N LEU A 116 -3.92 6.45 1.16
CA LEU A 116 -5.35 6.65 1.08
C LEU A 116 -5.87 6.41 -0.34
N LEU A 117 -7.09 5.87 -0.43
CA LEU A 117 -7.89 5.94 -1.64
C LEU A 117 -8.78 7.18 -1.61
N GLY A 118 -8.89 7.84 -2.76
CA GLY A 118 -9.91 8.85 -3.03
C GLY A 118 -11.28 8.22 -3.17
N VAL A 119 -12.31 8.97 -2.79
CA VAL A 119 -13.72 8.60 -2.94
C VAL A 119 -14.44 9.63 -3.79
N ASP A 120 -15.37 9.17 -4.62
CA ASP A 120 -16.26 10.05 -5.39
C ASP A 120 -17.40 10.62 -4.51
N ALA A 121 -18.25 11.46 -5.12
CA ALA A 121 -19.40 12.05 -4.45
C ALA A 121 -20.44 11.02 -3.97
N GLY A 122 -20.43 9.80 -4.53
CA GLY A 122 -21.26 8.68 -4.12
C GLY A 122 -20.64 7.83 -3.01
N GLY A 123 -19.43 8.14 -2.57
CA GLY A 123 -18.70 7.40 -1.53
C GLY A 123 -17.97 6.16 -2.06
N SER A 124 -17.86 5.98 -3.38
CA SER A 124 -17.13 4.86 -3.98
C SER A 124 -15.66 5.22 -4.19
N TYR A 125 -14.76 4.28 -3.95
CA TYR A 125 -13.34 4.49 -4.23
C TYR A 125 -13.08 4.65 -5.73
N ASN A 126 -12.33 5.69 -6.10
CA ASN A 126 -12.13 6.03 -7.51
C ASN A 126 -10.70 6.46 -7.86
N GLN A 127 -9.81 6.67 -6.89
CA GLN A 127 -8.42 7.13 -7.11
C GLN A 127 -7.48 6.61 -6.00
N PRO A 128 -6.16 6.51 -6.26
CA PRO A 128 -5.52 6.58 -7.57
C PRO A 128 -5.94 5.43 -8.48
N LEU A 129 -6.07 5.68 -9.78
CA LEU A 129 -6.53 4.72 -10.78
C LEU A 129 -5.48 4.53 -11.88
N VAL A 130 -5.26 3.29 -12.32
CA VAL A 130 -4.38 2.95 -13.44
C VAL A 130 -5.08 1.98 -14.39
N SER A 131 -4.84 2.14 -15.69
CA SER A 131 -5.33 1.24 -16.73
C SER A 131 -4.21 0.32 -17.20
N VAL A 132 -4.50 -0.99 -17.23
CA VAL A 132 -3.64 -2.04 -17.80
C VAL A 132 -4.24 -2.45 -19.14
N PRO A 133 -3.49 -2.32 -20.26
CA PRO A 133 -3.99 -2.60 -21.61
C PRO A 133 -4.12 -4.09 -21.94
#